data_AF-A0A3B8YDC0-F1
#
_entry.id   AF-A0A3B8YDC0-F1
#
_cell.length_a   1.000
_cell.length_b   1.000
_cell.length_c   1.000
_cell.angle_alpha   90.00
_cell.angle_beta   90.00
_cell.angle_gamma   90.00
#
_symmetry.space_group_name_H-M   'P 1'
#
loop_
_entity.id
_entity.type
_entity.pdbx_description
1 polymer ?
#
loop_
_entity_poly.entity_id
_entity_poly.type
_entity_poly.pdbx_seq_one_letter_code
_entity_poly.pdbx_strand_id
1 'polypeptide(L)' 'GLGLAITQRLTTMLGGQVELESELGKGSIFTFTFFEVPIIINPPEEINSILINDDKNLDQFVDSTILVVDDFN' A
#
# COMPACT_ATOMS: atom_id res chain seq x y z
N GLY A 1 -1.35 -10.68 12.84
CA GLY A 1 -1.91 -9.43 13.43
C GLY A 1 -1.06 -8.14 13.33
N LEU A 2 0.21 -8.17 12.90
CA LEU A 2 1.10 -7.00 13.00
C LEU A 2 0.98 -5.98 11.85
N GLY A 3 0.64 -6.44 10.64
CA GLY A 3 0.66 -5.61 9.43
C GLY A 3 -0.20 -4.35 9.57
N LEU A 4 -1.47 -4.49 9.94
CA LEU A 4 -2.37 -3.35 10.09
C LEU A 4 -1.94 -2.39 11.20
N ALA A 5 -1.40 -2.90 12.31
CA ALA A 5 -0.92 -2.06 13.41
C ALA A 5 0.31 -1.22 12.99
N ILE A 6 1.23 -1.81 12.22
CA ILE A 6 2.36 -1.10 11.64
C ILE A 6 1.87 -0.04 10.64
N THR A 7 0.98 -0.42 9.72
CA THR A 7 0.44 0.48 8.70
C THR A 7 -0.31 1.65 9.35
N GLN A 8 -1.18 1.39 10.32
CA GLN A 8 -1.90 2.44 11.05
C GLN A 8 -0.93 3.42 11.72
N ARG A 9 0.09 2.91 12.42
CA ARG A 9 1.11 3.75 13.05
C ARG A 9 1.83 4.63 12.03
N LEU A 10 2.27 4.06 10.91
CA LEU A 10 2.99 4.79 9.86
C LEU A 10 2.10 5.86 9.22
N THR A 11 0.85 5.52 8.89
CA THR A 11 -0.12 6.46 8.33
C THR A 11 -0.35 7.63 9.28
N THR A 12 -0.56 7.38 10.58
CA THR A 12 -0.73 8.45 11.58
C THR A 12 0.53 9.30 11.74
N MET A 13 1.72 8.69 11.74
CA MET A 13 2.99 9.44 11.82
C MET A 13 3.21 10.37 10.63
N LEU A 14 2.69 10.01 9.46
CA LEU A 14 2.70 10.82 8.24
C LEU A 14 1.55 11.85 8.20
N GLY A 15 0.82 12.04 9.29
CA GLY A 15 -0.31 12.98 9.37
C GLY A 15 -1.55 12.51 8.59
N GLY A 16 -1.62 11.23 8.26
CA GLY A 16 -2.76 10.62 7.58
C GLY A 16 -3.73 9.89 8.51
N GLN A 17 -4.79 9.37 7.91
CA GLN A 17 -5.84 8.58 8.54
C GLN A 17 -6.03 7.25 7.81
N VAL A 18 -6.39 6.19 8.54
CA VAL A 18 -6.78 4.89 8.00
C VAL A 18 -8.20 4.53 8.41
N GLU A 19 -8.99 4.03 7.46
CA GLU A 19 -10.36 3.54 7.66
C GLU A 19 -10.50 2.12 7.12
N LEU A 20 -11.40 1.33 7.73
CA LEU A 20 -11.65 -0.06 7.36
C LEU A 20 -13.15 -0.29 7.24
N GLU A 21 -13.59 -0.74 6.07
CA GLU A 21 -14.92 -1.25 5.83
C GLU A 21 -14.81 -2.74 5.50
N SER A 22 -15.56 -3.60 6.21
CA SER A 22 -15.52 -5.05 5.98
C SER A 22 -16.92 -5.61 5.90
N GLU A 23 -17.15 -6.49 4.92
CA GLU A 23 -18.39 -7.23 4.77
C GLU A 23 -18.08 -8.73 4.62
N LEU A 24 -18.75 -9.54 5.45
CA LEU A 24 -18.56 -10.99 5.47
C LEU A 24 -18.85 -11.58 4.09
N GLY A 25 -17.90 -12.36 3.58
CA GLY A 25 -18.00 -12.98 2.25
C GLY A 25 -17.72 -12.03 1.07
N LYS A 26 -17.50 -10.73 1.30
CA LYS A 26 -17.05 -9.77 0.28
C LYS A 26 -15.63 -9.25 0.49
N GLY A 27 -15.12 -9.37 1.72
CA GLY A 27 -13.77 -8.96 2.08
C GLY A 27 -13.74 -7.61 2.77
N SER A 28 -12.62 -6.90 2.64
CA SER A 28 -12.35 -5.66 3.37
C SER A 28 -11.73 -4.60 2.46
N ILE A 29 -12.13 -3.35 2.66
CA ILE A 29 -11.57 -2.15 2.03
C ILE A 29 -10.83 -1.37 3.11
N PHE A 30 -9.55 -1.10 2.87
CA PHE A 30 -8.72 -0.24 3.71
C PHE A 30 -8.45 1.06 2.96
N THR A 31 -8.88 2.19 3.52
CA THR A 31 -8.74 3.52 2.91
C THR A 31 -7.69 4.30 3.68
N PHE A 32 -6.74 4.91 2.96
CA PHE A 32 -5.70 5.76 3.53
C PHE A 32 -5.82 7.18 3.00
N THR A 33 -5.90 8.16 3.89
CA THR A 33 -6.05 9.57 3.53
C THR A 33 -4.88 10.36 4.09
N PHE A 34 -4.24 11.18 3.26
CA PHE A 34 -3.15 12.07 3.69
C PHE A 34 -3.49 13.50 3.26
N PHE A 35 -3.45 14.44 4.20
CA PHE A 35 -3.97 15.79 3.99
C PHE A 35 -2.92 16.78 3.45
N GLU A 36 -1.64 16.58 3.76
CA GLU A 36 -0.54 17.50 3.42
C GLU A 36 0.45 16.90 2.43
N VAL A 37 -0.03 16.11 1.46
CA VAL A 37 0.85 15.53 0.43
C VAL A 37 0.94 16.49 -0.77
N PRO A 38 2.12 17.08 -1.04
CA PRO A 38 2.29 17.92 -2.21
C PRO A 38 2.15 17.07 -3.47
N ILE A 39 1.16 17.41 -4.30
CA ILE A 39 0.97 16.78 -5.61
C ILE A 39 1.88 17.50 -6.60
N ILE A 40 2.82 16.75 -7.19
CA ILE A 40 3.65 17.27 -8.27
C ILE A 40 2.85 17.16 -9.57
N ILE A 41 2.33 18.28 -10.06
CA ILE A 41 1.49 18.36 -11.27
C ILE A 41 2.33 18.20 -12.55
N ASN A 42 3.64 18.49 -12.47
CA ASN A 42 4.57 18.34 -13.58
C ASN A 42 5.84 17.63 -13.09
N PRO A 43 5.83 16.29 -13.04
CA PRO A 43 6.99 15.53 -12.60
C PRO A 43 8.21 15.82 -13.50
N PRO A 44 9.44 15.86 -12.96
CA PRO A 44 10.66 15.85 -13.75
C PRO A 44 10.62 14.71 -14.78
N GLU A 45 11.21 14.91 -15.96
CA GLU A 45 11.22 13.88 -17.03
C GLU A 45 11.82 12.54 -16.56
N GLU A 46 12.74 12.58 -15.59
CA GLU A 46 13.31 11.40 -14.91
C GLU A 46 12.29 10.58 -14.10
N ILE A 47 11.22 11.20 -13.61
CA ILE A 47 10.13 10.50 -12.91
C ILE A 47 9.17 9.86 -13.90
N ASN A 48 8.96 10.47 -15.09
CA ASN A 48 8.11 9.88 -16.13
C ASN A 48 8.65 8.53 -16.60
N SER A 49 9.96 8.36 -16.74
CA SER A 49 10.56 7.06 -17.10
C SER A 49 10.40 6.00 -16.00
N ILE A 50 10.29 6.38 -14.73
CA ILE A 50 10.01 5.47 -13.61
C ILE A 50 8.52 5.09 -13.56
N LEU A 51 7.62 6.05 -13.75
CA LEU A 51 6.16 5.83 -13.73
C LEU A 51 5.65 5.05 -14.95
N ILE A 52 6.34 5.13 -16.08
CA ILE A 52 5.98 4.38 -17.31
C ILE A 52 6.43 2.91 -17.22
N ASN A 53 7.44 2.61 -16.39
CA ASN A 53 7.88 1.24 -16.07
C ASN A 53 7.15 0.69 -14.84
N ASP A 54 5.85 0.95 -14.75
CA ASP A 54 4.98 0.34 -13.74
C ASP A 54 4.75 -1.13 -14.15
N ASP A 55 5.81 -1.94 -14.07
CA ASP A 55 5.72 -3.39 -14.03
C ASP A 55 4.94 -3.73 -12.75
N LYS A 56 3.61 -3.67 -12.85
CA LYS A 56 2.66 -4.13 -11.83
C LYS A 56 2.72 -5.63 -11.60
N ASN A 57 3.66 -6.31 -12.26
CA ASN A 57 3.91 -7.72 -12.11
C ASN A 57 5.14 -7.93 -11.24
N LEU A 58 5.18 -9.05 -10.54
CA LEU A 58 6.25 -9.49 -9.65
C LEU A 58 7.41 -10.15 -10.43
N ASP A 59 7.51 -9.91 -11.74
CA ASP A 59 8.46 -10.56 -12.65
C ASP A 59 9.92 -10.18 -12.37
N GLN A 60 10.16 -9.12 -11.58
CA GLN A 60 11.48 -8.77 -11.06
C GLN A 60 12.00 -9.77 -10.01
N PHE A 61 11.12 -10.58 -9.44
CA PHE A 61 11.48 -11.60 -8.48
C PHE A 61 11.65 -12.94 -9.21
N VAL A 62 12.70 -13.68 -8.86
CA VAL A 62 12.83 -15.07 -9.29
C VAL A 62 11.70 -15.92 -8.69
N ASP A 63 11.31 -16.98 -9.37
CA ASP A 63 10.30 -17.94 -8.89
C ASP A 63 10.59 -18.32 -7.43
N SER A 64 9.71 -17.90 -6.53
CA SER A 64 9.89 -18.03 -5.09
C SER A 64 8.66 -18.68 -4.46
N THR A 65 8.87 -19.62 -3.54
CA THR A 65 7.79 -20.17 -2.72
C THR A 65 7.49 -19.21 -1.57
N ILE A 66 6.32 -18.59 -1.60
CA ILE A 66 5.87 -17.67 -0.55
C ILE A 66 5.06 -18.48 0.48
N LEU A 67 5.53 -18.51 1.72
CA LEU A 67 4.77 -19.05 2.85
C LEU A 67 3.93 -17.93 3.46
N VAL A 68 2.62 -17.98 3.23
CA VAL A 68 1.67 -17.10 3.92
C VAL A 68 1.32 -17.74 5.25
N VAL A 69 1.77 -17.13 6.35
CA VAL A 69 1.38 -17.54 7.70
C VAL A 69 0.17 -16.72 8.10
N ASP A 70 -0.99 -17.37 8.16
CA ASP A 70 -2.17 -16.79 8.79
C ASP A 70 -2.07 -17.01 10.30
N ASP A 71 -2.16 -15.94 11.07
CA ASP A 71 -1.98 -15.96 12.53
C ASP A 71 -3.38 -16.16 13.15
N PHE A 72 -3.65 -17.36 13.68
CA PHE A 72 -4.92 -17.69 14.30
C PHE A 72 -5.19 -16.78 15.50
N ASN A 73 -6.38 -16.14 15.51
CA ASN A 73 -6.92 -15.44 16.67
C ASN A 73 -8.31 -15.99 16.99
#